data_AF-A0AAV2IRQ7-F1
#
_entry.id   AF-A0AAV2IRQ7-F1
#
_cell.length_a   1.000
_cell.length_b   1.000
_cell.length_c   1.000
_cell.angle_alpha   90.00
_cell.angle_beta   90.00
_cell.angle_gamma   90.00
#
_symmetry.space_group_name_H-M   'P 1'
#
loop_
_entity.id
_entity.type
_entity.pdbx_description
1 polymer ?
#
loop_
_entity_poly.entity_id
_entity_poly.type
_entity_poly.pdbx_seq_one_letter_code
_entity_poly.pdbx_strand_id
1 'polypeptide(L)'
;MDKGKEIAALKQRMKEVTPLPQEPQFATADETIVRFLKANDWKYKDAEKALLNTVEYRRLTQPLTVDCHHCHARPGFHSMRQVGFDESGRPVMYSSFAQASVHKNSVEDLVTHLIYLIENAKATMENGVTTWVFVIDCTWMTFGACNPKLGYNVTNILASHYPERLGLVICVNINPVFHGVWKALKKLLSPGTVSKVKLVRSEAKIRQVFSTFFSEELAAWLTDELALNRSKPLPKSQLEFWNPPTLEGSHDPRGSPAYIQRCVQQFKHSDAIFVPGQPKRHCPHPNIIDALQTKVTAVCLTPSEEAERDQALKDLEVEGAGIAVAMSEDEEDEDEDSDELPTVIRSHPSGTSQCSDVDGVPDADASKPKSKVKKWISR
;
A
#
# COMPACT_ATOMS: atom_id res chain seq x y z
N MET A 1 -20.20 -21.73 -14.47
CA MET A 1 -19.27 -22.07 -13.37
C MET A 1 -20.00 -21.81 -12.06
N ASP A 2 -20.10 -22.82 -11.20
CA ASP A 2 -20.76 -22.70 -9.90
C ASP A 2 -19.78 -22.15 -8.85
N LYS A 3 -19.86 -20.85 -8.59
CA LYS A 3 -18.97 -20.16 -7.64
C LYS A 3 -19.15 -20.67 -6.21
N GLY A 4 -20.35 -21.09 -5.83
CA GLY A 4 -20.63 -21.62 -4.48
C GLY A 4 -19.91 -22.95 -4.27
N LYS A 5 -19.92 -23.81 -5.29
CA LYS A 5 -19.16 -25.06 -5.29
C LYS A 5 -17.66 -24.83 -5.14
N GLU A 6 -17.07 -23.87 -5.87
CA GLU A 6 -15.63 -23.59 -5.79
C GLU A 6 -15.21 -23.04 -4.42
N ILE A 7 -16.04 -22.17 -3.82
CA ILE A 7 -15.82 -21.67 -2.46
C ILE A 7 -15.83 -22.82 -1.45
N ALA A 8 -16.86 -23.67 -1.50
CA ALA A 8 -16.99 -24.80 -0.58
C ALA A 8 -15.83 -25.79 -0.73
N ALA A 9 -15.46 -26.12 -1.97
CA ALA A 9 -14.36 -27.03 -2.27
C ALA A 9 -13.01 -26.49 -1.76
N LEU A 10 -12.68 -25.23 -2.06
CA LEU A 10 -11.41 -24.64 -1.64
C LEU A 10 -11.35 -24.50 -0.11
N LYS A 11 -12.45 -24.06 0.52
CA LYS A 11 -12.55 -23.95 1.97
C LYS A 11 -12.36 -25.31 2.65
N GLN A 12 -12.97 -26.36 2.13
CA GLN A 12 -12.81 -27.72 2.65
C GLN A 12 -11.35 -28.18 2.54
N ARG A 13 -10.74 -28.00 1.37
CA ARG A 13 -9.32 -28.34 1.15
C ARG A 13 -8.37 -27.59 2.08
N MET A 14 -8.66 -26.32 2.39
CA MET A 14 -7.84 -25.52 3.31
C MET A 14 -7.97 -25.93 4.78
N LYS A 15 -9.01 -26.69 5.18
CA LYS A 15 -9.09 -27.28 6.53
C LYS A 15 -8.02 -28.34 6.81
N GLU A 16 -7.49 -28.98 5.75
CA GLU A 16 -6.43 -29.98 5.85
C GLU A 16 -5.02 -29.36 5.94
N VAL A 17 -4.91 -28.05 5.70
CA VAL A 17 -3.64 -27.33 5.77
C VAL A 17 -3.34 -26.99 7.22
N THR A 18 -2.12 -27.27 7.68
CA THR A 18 -1.68 -26.87 9.03
C THR A 18 -1.92 -25.37 9.24
N PRO A 19 -2.74 -24.98 10.23
CA PRO A 19 -3.07 -23.58 10.45
C PRO A 19 -1.83 -22.72 10.72
N LEU A 20 -1.91 -21.45 10.35
CA LEU A 20 -0.90 -20.46 10.76
C LEU A 20 -1.04 -20.22 12.27
N PRO A 21 0.05 -20.33 13.08
CA PRO A 21 -0.05 -20.23 14.54
C PRO A 21 -0.70 -18.93 15.03
N GLN A 22 -0.44 -17.82 14.34
CA GLN A 22 -0.88 -16.48 14.72
C GLN A 22 -2.26 -16.11 14.13
N GLU A 23 -2.73 -16.86 13.14
CA GLU A 23 -3.93 -16.55 12.35
C GLU A 23 -4.61 -17.86 11.87
N PRO A 24 -5.08 -18.71 12.79
CA PRO A 24 -5.48 -20.08 12.48
C PRO A 24 -6.63 -20.18 11.46
N GLN A 25 -7.42 -19.11 11.31
CA GLN A 25 -8.55 -19.06 10.38
C GLN A 25 -8.19 -18.44 9.02
N PHE A 26 -6.96 -17.94 8.81
CA PHE A 26 -6.61 -17.19 7.60
C PHE A 26 -6.96 -17.91 6.31
N ALA A 27 -6.56 -19.17 6.18
CA ALA A 27 -6.75 -19.97 4.97
C ALA A 27 -8.20 -20.47 4.79
N THR A 28 -9.02 -20.45 5.84
CA THR A 28 -10.40 -20.95 5.82
C THR A 28 -11.45 -19.85 5.91
N ALA A 29 -11.05 -18.60 6.14
CA ALA A 29 -11.93 -17.44 6.14
C ALA A 29 -12.53 -17.20 4.74
N ASP A 30 -13.85 -16.96 4.69
CA ASP A 30 -14.58 -16.79 3.42
C ASP A 30 -14.01 -15.66 2.57
N GLU A 31 -13.61 -14.55 3.20
CA GLU A 31 -12.98 -13.43 2.51
C GLU A 31 -11.67 -13.86 1.82
N THR A 32 -10.81 -14.62 2.49
CA THR A 32 -9.56 -15.12 1.91
C THR A 32 -9.86 -16.07 0.74
N ILE A 33 -10.76 -17.04 0.94
CA ILE A 33 -11.15 -18.00 -0.10
C ILE A 33 -11.65 -17.28 -1.35
N VAL A 34 -12.56 -16.33 -1.18
CA VAL A 34 -13.13 -15.56 -2.29
C VAL A 34 -12.08 -14.71 -3.00
N ARG A 35 -11.17 -14.04 -2.27
CA ARG A 35 -10.10 -13.23 -2.88
C ARG A 35 -9.16 -14.08 -3.74
N PHE A 36 -8.75 -15.24 -3.24
CA PHE A 36 -7.87 -16.14 -4.00
C PHE A 36 -8.57 -16.77 -5.20
N LEU A 37 -9.86 -17.11 -5.11
CA LEU A 37 -10.63 -17.56 -6.27
C LEU A 37 -10.78 -16.45 -7.31
N LYS A 38 -11.18 -15.23 -6.90
CA LYS A 38 -11.34 -14.09 -7.81
C LYS A 38 -10.05 -13.77 -8.57
N ALA A 39 -8.91 -13.71 -7.88
CA ALA A 39 -7.62 -13.41 -8.51
C ALA A 39 -7.11 -14.50 -9.47
N ASN A 40 -7.68 -15.70 -9.43
CA ASN A 40 -7.33 -16.82 -10.30
C ASN A 40 -8.49 -17.19 -11.24
N ASP A 41 -9.33 -16.22 -11.63
CA ASP A 41 -10.47 -16.41 -12.53
C ASP A 41 -11.41 -17.56 -12.12
N TRP A 42 -11.53 -17.77 -10.80
CA TRP A 42 -12.31 -18.86 -10.21
C TRP A 42 -11.85 -20.27 -10.64
N LYS A 43 -10.60 -20.42 -11.08
CA LYS A 43 -9.98 -21.71 -11.37
C LYS A 43 -9.46 -22.32 -10.07
N TYR A 44 -10.16 -23.36 -9.60
CA TYR A 44 -9.88 -24.06 -8.34
C TYR A 44 -8.39 -24.37 -8.12
N LYS A 45 -7.75 -25.04 -9.08
CA LYS A 45 -6.37 -25.53 -8.93
C LYS A 45 -5.35 -24.41 -8.83
N ASP A 46 -5.59 -23.30 -9.52
CA ASP A 46 -4.72 -22.13 -9.47
C ASP A 46 -4.89 -21.39 -8.14
N ALA A 47 -6.15 -21.22 -7.69
CA ALA A 47 -6.46 -20.62 -6.39
C ALA A 47 -5.93 -21.45 -5.22
N GLU A 48 -6.07 -22.78 -5.26
CA GLU A 48 -5.51 -23.73 -4.28
C GLU A 48 -3.99 -23.54 -4.18
N LYS A 49 -3.29 -23.55 -5.32
CA LYS A 49 -1.84 -23.36 -5.36
C LYS A 49 -1.42 -21.99 -4.84
N ALA A 50 -2.12 -20.92 -5.24
CA ALA A 50 -1.80 -19.56 -4.81
C ALA A 50 -2.01 -19.36 -3.30
N LEU A 51 -3.09 -19.91 -2.73
CA LEU A 51 -3.36 -19.82 -1.30
C LEU A 51 -2.36 -20.65 -0.49
N LEU A 52 -2.02 -21.87 -0.93
CA LEU A 52 -0.97 -22.68 -0.30
C LEU A 52 0.38 -21.96 -0.30
N ASN A 53 0.78 -21.37 -1.42
CA ASN A 53 2.00 -20.58 -1.51
C ASN A 53 1.97 -19.38 -0.56
N THR A 54 0.81 -18.74 -0.38
CA THR A 54 0.67 -17.63 0.57
C THR A 54 0.74 -18.10 2.01
N VAL A 55 0.16 -19.26 2.36
CA VAL A 55 0.32 -19.84 3.68
C VAL A 55 1.81 -20.10 3.98
N GLU A 56 2.56 -20.68 3.05
CA GLU A 56 4.01 -20.86 3.25
C GLU A 56 4.76 -19.52 3.36
N TYR A 57 4.43 -18.55 2.51
CA TYR A 57 5.00 -17.21 2.59
C TYR A 57 4.79 -16.61 3.98
N ARG A 58 3.57 -16.67 4.52
CA ARG A 58 3.24 -16.12 5.85
C ARG A 58 3.96 -16.85 6.97
N ARG A 59 4.19 -18.17 6.85
CA ARG A 59 5.02 -18.92 7.81
C ARG A 59 6.47 -18.44 7.81
N LEU A 60 7.02 -18.15 6.64
CA LEU A 60 8.41 -17.76 6.46
C LEU A 60 8.66 -16.31 6.86
N THR A 61 7.77 -15.40 6.49
CA THR A 61 7.98 -13.95 6.63
C THR A 61 7.35 -13.34 7.88
N GLN A 62 6.44 -14.06 8.54
CA GLN A 62 5.74 -13.61 9.75
C GLN A 62 5.26 -12.15 9.65
N PRO A 63 4.41 -11.83 8.66
CA PRO A 63 4.09 -10.44 8.32
C PRO A 63 3.34 -9.70 9.43
N LEU A 64 2.71 -10.40 10.37
CA LEU A 64 2.04 -9.78 11.53
C LEU A 64 3.02 -9.18 12.53
N THR A 65 4.26 -9.67 12.58
CA THR A 65 5.32 -9.24 13.50
C THR A 65 6.45 -8.50 12.79
N VAL A 66 6.31 -8.21 11.50
CA VAL A 66 7.31 -7.44 10.76
C VAL A 66 7.47 -6.06 11.39
N ASP A 67 8.70 -5.59 11.44
CA ASP A 67 9.06 -4.25 11.90
C ASP A 67 10.14 -3.67 10.98
N CYS A 68 10.04 -2.39 10.63
CA CYS A 68 10.95 -1.79 9.66
C CYS A 68 12.20 -1.24 10.35
N HIS A 69 13.20 -2.09 10.50
CA HIS A 69 14.48 -1.73 11.11
C HIS A 69 15.19 -0.56 10.40
N HIS A 70 15.01 -0.40 9.08
CA HIS A 70 15.60 0.73 8.34
C HIS A 70 15.05 2.08 8.79
N CYS A 71 13.74 2.18 9.04
CA CYS A 71 13.14 3.41 9.55
C CYS A 71 13.64 3.72 10.96
N HIS A 72 13.79 2.71 11.82
CA HIS A 72 14.34 2.89 13.17
C HIS A 72 15.81 3.33 13.15
N ALA A 73 16.63 2.67 12.32
CA ALA A 73 18.05 3.01 12.18
C ALA A 73 18.24 4.38 11.53
N ARG A 74 17.30 4.79 10.67
CA ARG A 74 17.40 6.00 9.88
C ARG A 74 16.02 6.65 9.67
N PRO A 75 15.65 7.63 10.51
CA PRO A 75 14.41 8.37 10.34
C PRO A 75 14.29 9.03 8.95
N GLY A 76 13.13 8.86 8.31
CA GLY A 76 12.87 9.34 6.95
C GLY A 76 13.29 8.41 5.82
N PHE A 77 13.75 7.19 6.13
CA PHE A 77 14.14 6.21 5.10
C PHE A 77 12.98 5.88 4.15
N HIS A 78 11.78 5.63 4.70
CA HIS A 78 10.54 5.48 3.94
C HIS A 78 9.54 6.57 4.35
N SER A 79 8.84 7.16 3.37
CA SER A 79 7.78 8.15 3.62
C SER A 79 6.38 7.54 3.66
N MET A 80 6.22 6.31 3.16
CA MET A 80 4.93 5.64 3.04
C MET A 80 4.27 5.42 4.42
N ARG A 81 3.08 5.96 4.63
CA ARG A 81 2.35 5.82 5.90
C ARG A 81 0.84 5.86 5.69
N GLN A 82 0.05 5.34 6.63
CA GLN A 82 -1.39 5.57 6.64
C GLN A 82 -1.65 6.99 7.16
N VAL A 83 -2.56 7.71 6.50
CA VAL A 83 -2.88 9.12 6.84
C VAL A 83 -4.37 9.35 7.07
N GLY A 84 -5.23 8.37 6.78
CA GLY A 84 -6.66 8.58 6.77
C GLY A 84 -7.45 7.36 6.34
N PHE A 85 -8.73 7.62 6.07
CA PHE A 85 -9.69 6.69 5.49
C PHE A 85 -10.45 7.40 4.39
N ASP A 86 -10.79 6.67 3.33
CA ASP A 86 -11.66 7.19 2.28
C ASP A 86 -13.14 7.09 2.69
N GLU A 87 -14.04 7.61 1.86
CA GLU A 87 -15.49 7.59 2.13
C GLU A 87 -16.09 6.18 2.21
N SER A 88 -15.35 5.15 1.77
CA SER A 88 -15.73 3.73 1.89
C SER A 88 -15.09 3.05 3.11
N GLY A 89 -14.45 3.81 4.00
CA GLY A 89 -13.74 3.31 5.18
C GLY A 89 -12.43 2.59 4.87
N ARG A 90 -11.93 2.66 3.63
CA ARG A 90 -10.67 2.04 3.22
C ARG A 90 -9.51 2.87 3.78
N PRO A 91 -8.50 2.24 4.40
CA PRO A 91 -7.31 2.97 4.84
C PRO A 91 -6.62 3.61 3.63
N VAL A 92 -6.29 4.89 3.78
CA VAL A 92 -5.58 5.70 2.78
C VAL A 92 -4.12 5.78 3.20
N MET A 93 -3.25 5.20 2.37
CA MET A 93 -1.81 5.28 2.53
C MET A 93 -1.27 6.34 1.60
N TYR A 94 -0.42 7.20 2.14
CA TYR A 94 0.22 8.29 1.44
C TYR A 94 1.72 8.04 1.35
N SER A 95 2.30 8.37 0.20
CA SER A 95 3.74 8.36 -0.03
C SER A 95 4.12 9.61 -0.80
N SER A 96 5.24 10.22 -0.43
CA SER A 96 5.79 11.38 -1.14
C SER A 96 7.24 11.15 -1.49
N PHE A 97 7.60 11.42 -2.74
CA PHE A 97 8.99 11.41 -3.19
C PHE A 97 9.79 12.58 -2.62
N ALA A 98 9.15 13.71 -2.30
CA ALA A 98 9.78 14.85 -1.63
C ALA A 98 10.26 14.49 -0.21
N GLN A 99 9.49 13.65 0.49
CA GLN A 99 9.75 13.23 1.86
C GLN A 99 10.57 11.94 1.96
N ALA A 100 10.62 11.16 0.88
CA ALA A 100 11.38 9.92 0.84
C ALA A 100 12.88 10.23 0.82
N SER A 101 13.67 9.36 1.41
CA SER A 101 15.10 9.43 1.19
C SER A 101 15.48 9.14 -0.26
N VAL A 102 16.52 9.82 -0.75
CA VAL A 102 17.14 9.60 -2.07
C VAL A 102 18.02 8.35 -2.11
N HIS A 103 18.12 7.57 -1.02
CA HIS A 103 18.92 6.34 -1.01
C HIS A 103 18.40 5.32 -2.03
N LYS A 104 19.33 4.50 -2.52
CA LYS A 104 18.98 3.29 -3.25
C LYS A 104 18.32 2.29 -2.30
N ASN A 105 17.00 2.29 -2.27
CA ASN A 105 16.23 1.27 -1.58
C ASN A 105 16.47 -0.08 -2.24
N SER A 106 16.85 -1.08 -1.43
CA SER A 106 16.82 -2.46 -1.90
C SER A 106 15.35 -2.90 -2.07
N VAL A 107 15.13 -3.97 -2.83
CA VAL A 107 13.79 -4.57 -2.92
C VAL A 107 13.34 -5.06 -1.56
N GLU A 108 14.26 -5.60 -0.75
CA GLU A 108 13.97 -6.12 0.58
C GLU A 108 13.54 -5.02 1.55
N ASP A 109 14.23 -3.88 1.53
CA ASP A 109 13.97 -2.75 2.44
C ASP A 109 12.56 -2.20 2.20
N LEU A 110 12.22 -1.94 0.93
CA LEU A 110 10.91 -1.41 0.56
C LEU A 110 9.80 -2.41 0.85
N VAL A 111 10.02 -3.69 0.54
CA VAL A 111 9.03 -4.75 0.80
C VAL A 111 8.79 -4.89 2.28
N THR A 112 9.82 -4.86 3.11
CA THR A 112 9.70 -4.92 4.58
C THR A 112 8.78 -3.82 5.09
N HIS A 113 9.01 -2.58 4.66
CA HIS A 113 8.17 -1.44 5.05
C HIS A 113 6.75 -1.51 4.48
N LEU A 114 6.61 -1.97 3.24
CA LEU A 114 5.29 -2.13 2.63
C LEU A 114 4.45 -3.19 3.36
N ILE A 115 5.04 -4.34 3.70
CA ILE A 115 4.35 -5.39 4.47
C ILE A 115 3.97 -4.86 5.85
N TYR A 116 4.88 -4.13 6.52
CA TYR A 116 4.57 -3.43 7.76
C TYR A 116 3.34 -2.53 7.61
N LEU A 117 3.34 -1.68 6.58
CA LEU A 117 2.29 -0.72 6.34
C LEU A 117 0.94 -1.39 6.08
N ILE A 118 0.87 -2.36 5.15
CA ILE A 118 -0.40 -2.97 4.77
C ILE A 118 -0.97 -3.89 5.85
N GLU A 119 -0.13 -4.57 6.64
CA GLU A 119 -0.59 -5.39 7.76
C GLU A 119 -1.09 -4.52 8.92
N ASN A 120 -0.50 -3.35 9.14
CA ASN A 120 -1.04 -2.35 10.08
C ASN A 120 -2.30 -1.66 9.55
N ALA A 121 -2.40 -1.40 8.25
CA ALA A 121 -3.60 -0.83 7.64
C ALA A 121 -4.80 -1.78 7.75
N LYS A 122 -4.58 -3.09 7.59
CA LYS A 122 -5.60 -4.13 7.81
C LYS A 122 -6.23 -4.06 9.19
N ALA A 123 -5.46 -3.75 10.24
CA ALA A 123 -5.96 -3.62 11.60
C ALA A 123 -6.91 -2.43 11.81
N THR A 124 -6.98 -1.51 10.84
CA THR A 124 -7.87 -0.34 10.89
C THR A 124 -9.15 -0.52 10.06
N MET A 125 -9.28 -1.63 9.33
CA MET A 125 -10.45 -1.90 8.50
C MET A 125 -11.63 -2.37 9.35
N GLU A 126 -12.78 -1.77 9.10
CA GLU A 126 -14.05 -2.20 9.68
C GLU A 126 -14.62 -3.42 8.93
N ASN A 127 -15.61 -4.08 9.54
CA ASN A 127 -16.25 -5.26 8.93
C ASN A 127 -16.78 -4.91 7.53
N GLY A 128 -16.38 -5.71 6.53
CA GLY A 128 -16.75 -5.51 5.12
C GLY A 128 -15.76 -4.66 4.32
N VAL A 129 -14.85 -3.92 4.97
CA VAL A 129 -13.77 -3.21 4.30
C VAL A 129 -12.61 -4.17 4.05
N THR A 130 -12.31 -4.41 2.78
CA THR A 130 -11.33 -5.42 2.35
C THR A 130 -10.26 -4.87 1.41
N THR A 131 -10.32 -3.58 1.08
CA THR A 131 -9.37 -2.95 0.16
C THR A 131 -8.78 -1.68 0.74
N TRP A 132 -7.70 -1.21 0.15
CA TRP A 132 -6.98 -0.01 0.57
C TRP A 132 -6.70 0.92 -0.61
N VAL A 133 -6.35 2.17 -0.28
CA VAL A 133 -6.08 3.23 -1.26
C VAL A 133 -4.65 3.74 -1.10
N PHE A 134 -3.93 3.91 -2.21
CA PHE A 134 -2.66 4.61 -2.23
C PHE A 134 -2.81 5.99 -2.86
N VAL A 135 -2.24 7.02 -2.23
CA VAL A 135 -2.00 8.33 -2.82
C VAL A 135 -0.49 8.52 -2.92
N ILE A 136 0.00 8.67 -4.15
CA ILE A 136 1.42 8.80 -4.45
C ILE A 136 1.67 10.21 -4.97
N ASP A 137 2.36 11.01 -4.17
CA ASP A 137 2.83 12.34 -4.54
C ASP A 137 4.18 12.26 -5.24
N CYS A 138 4.16 12.45 -6.56
CA CYS A 138 5.34 12.41 -7.42
C CYS A 138 6.12 13.73 -7.47
N THR A 139 5.80 14.70 -6.62
CA THR A 139 6.61 15.91 -6.46
C THR A 139 8.07 15.56 -6.15
N TRP A 140 8.99 16.13 -6.93
CA TRP A 140 10.44 15.89 -6.89
C TRP A 140 10.88 14.45 -7.21
N MET A 141 10.04 13.65 -7.87
CA MET A 141 10.42 12.29 -8.24
C MET A 141 11.55 12.27 -9.28
N THR A 142 12.58 11.45 -9.02
CA THR A 142 13.70 11.22 -9.95
C THR A 142 13.77 9.76 -10.41
N PHE A 143 14.51 9.49 -11.49
CA PHE A 143 14.76 8.11 -11.94
C PHE A 143 15.48 7.26 -10.88
N GLY A 144 16.37 7.88 -10.09
CA GLY A 144 17.07 7.19 -9.00
C GLY A 144 16.13 6.70 -7.91
N ALA A 145 15.13 7.51 -7.56
CA ALA A 145 14.13 7.18 -6.56
C ALA A 145 13.04 6.22 -7.08
N CYS A 146 12.80 6.18 -8.39
CA CYS A 146 11.71 5.42 -9.01
C CYS A 146 12.24 4.33 -9.97
N ASN A 147 12.63 3.17 -9.41
CA ASN A 147 13.14 2.05 -10.18
C ASN A 147 12.00 1.10 -10.65
N PRO A 148 11.81 0.86 -11.97
CA PRO A 148 10.79 -0.05 -12.47
C PRO A 148 10.90 -1.48 -11.92
N LYS A 149 12.11 -1.97 -11.67
CA LYS A 149 12.34 -3.29 -11.05
C LYS A 149 11.76 -3.35 -9.65
N LEU A 150 11.88 -2.26 -8.89
CA LEU A 150 11.35 -2.15 -7.54
C LEU A 150 9.80 -2.18 -7.57
N GLY A 151 9.20 -1.36 -8.44
CA GLY A 151 7.74 -1.35 -8.65
C GLY A 151 7.19 -2.70 -9.10
N TYR A 152 7.89 -3.42 -9.98
CA TYR A 152 7.50 -4.76 -10.41
C TYR A 152 7.53 -5.78 -9.25
N ASN A 153 8.61 -5.80 -8.45
CA ASN A 153 8.72 -6.73 -7.33
C ASN A 153 7.66 -6.47 -6.25
N VAL A 154 7.41 -5.19 -5.93
CA VAL A 154 6.32 -4.79 -5.02
C VAL A 154 4.97 -5.28 -5.54
N THR A 155 4.68 -5.01 -6.81
CA THR A 155 3.41 -5.44 -7.40
C THR A 155 3.28 -6.97 -7.39
N ASN A 156 4.36 -7.68 -7.71
CA ASN A 156 4.35 -9.14 -7.71
C ASN A 156 4.06 -9.73 -6.32
N ILE A 157 4.61 -9.14 -5.25
CA ILE A 157 4.31 -9.54 -3.87
C ILE A 157 2.85 -9.27 -3.51
N LEU A 158 2.34 -8.07 -3.83
CA LEU A 158 0.94 -7.73 -3.58
C LEU A 158 -0.02 -8.63 -4.35
N ALA A 159 0.22 -8.87 -5.63
CA ALA A 159 -0.60 -9.75 -6.45
C ALA A 159 -0.56 -11.22 -5.99
N SER A 160 0.61 -11.71 -5.54
CA SER A 160 0.78 -13.11 -5.14
C SER A 160 0.23 -13.41 -3.75
N HIS A 161 0.37 -12.50 -2.80
CA HIS A 161 0.11 -12.76 -1.37
C HIS A 161 -1.01 -11.90 -0.77
N TYR A 162 -1.37 -10.81 -1.44
CA TYR A 162 -2.46 -9.91 -1.06
C TYR A 162 -3.44 -9.69 -2.22
N PRO A 163 -3.89 -10.76 -2.92
CA PRO A 163 -4.78 -10.61 -4.07
C PRO A 163 -6.08 -9.90 -3.69
N GLU A 164 -6.62 -9.14 -4.64
CA GLU A 164 -7.89 -8.42 -4.50
C GLU A 164 -7.96 -7.41 -3.34
N ARG A 165 -6.81 -6.91 -2.86
CA ARG A 165 -6.75 -5.92 -1.76
C ARG A 165 -6.53 -4.48 -2.22
N LEU A 166 -5.99 -4.26 -3.42
CA LEU A 166 -5.84 -2.91 -3.95
C LEU A 166 -7.20 -2.39 -4.44
N GLY A 167 -7.65 -1.25 -3.90
CA GLY A 167 -8.90 -0.61 -4.27
C GLY A 167 -8.71 0.55 -5.25
N LEU A 168 -7.74 1.42 -5.01
CA LEU A 168 -7.47 2.61 -5.81
C LEU A 168 -6.01 3.08 -5.61
N VAL A 169 -5.39 3.60 -6.66
CA VAL A 169 -4.13 4.34 -6.61
C VAL A 169 -4.38 5.70 -7.27
N ILE A 170 -4.03 6.79 -6.59
CA ILE A 170 -4.05 8.14 -7.15
C ILE A 170 -2.61 8.63 -7.18
N CYS A 171 -2.08 8.84 -8.38
CA CYS A 171 -0.77 9.47 -8.58
C CYS A 171 -1.00 10.94 -8.96
N VAL A 172 -0.40 11.85 -8.19
CA VAL A 172 -0.47 13.31 -8.42
C VAL A 172 0.92 13.85 -8.70
N ASN A 173 1.00 15.04 -9.29
CA ASN A 173 2.26 15.75 -9.52
C ASN A 173 3.27 14.93 -10.34
N ILE A 174 2.76 14.12 -11.27
CA ILE A 174 3.58 13.27 -12.13
C ILE A 174 4.41 14.13 -13.08
N ASN A 175 5.67 13.75 -13.28
CA ASN A 175 6.60 14.36 -14.22
C ASN A 175 6.96 13.35 -15.34
N PRO A 176 7.68 13.75 -16.40
CA PRO A 176 8.03 12.86 -17.51
C PRO A 176 8.77 11.57 -17.09
N VAL A 177 9.54 11.59 -16.00
CA VAL A 177 10.14 10.40 -15.39
C VAL A 177 9.08 9.35 -15.06
N PHE A 178 7.95 9.79 -14.49
CA PHE A 178 6.81 8.90 -14.19
C PHE A 178 6.28 8.22 -15.43
N HIS A 179 6.11 8.95 -16.53
CA HIS A 179 5.56 8.38 -17.76
C HIS A 179 6.43 7.23 -18.29
N GLY A 180 7.76 7.38 -18.27
CA GLY A 180 8.68 6.32 -18.64
C GLY A 180 8.55 5.07 -17.75
N VAL A 181 8.53 5.26 -16.43
CA VAL A 181 8.39 4.16 -15.47
C VAL A 181 7.02 3.48 -15.58
N TRP A 182 5.94 4.28 -15.67
CA TRP A 182 4.57 3.79 -15.80
C TRP A 182 4.38 3.00 -17.09
N LYS A 183 4.92 3.47 -18.22
CA LYS A 183 4.87 2.74 -19.51
C LYS A 183 5.56 1.37 -19.41
N ALA A 184 6.65 1.27 -18.67
CA ALA A 184 7.32 -0.01 -18.41
C ALA A 184 6.49 -0.91 -17.48
N LEU A 185 5.96 -0.36 -16.38
CA LEU A 185 5.16 -1.10 -15.41
C LEU A 185 3.82 -1.57 -15.98
N LYS A 186 3.10 -0.73 -16.76
CA LYS A 186 1.79 -1.04 -17.34
C LYS A 186 1.80 -2.34 -18.17
N LYS A 187 2.92 -2.67 -18.82
CA LYS A 187 3.11 -3.93 -19.57
C LYS A 187 3.20 -5.18 -18.69
N LEU A 188 3.52 -5.01 -17.41
CA LEU A 188 3.72 -6.07 -16.44
C LEU A 188 2.53 -6.20 -15.47
N LEU A 189 1.62 -5.24 -15.47
CA LEU A 189 0.43 -5.21 -14.61
C LEU A 189 -0.77 -5.86 -15.31
N SER A 190 -1.64 -6.52 -14.54
CA SER A 190 -2.92 -6.99 -15.08
C SER A 190 -3.83 -5.80 -15.43
N PRO A 191 -4.73 -5.93 -16.42
CA PRO A 191 -5.66 -4.85 -16.80
C PRO A 191 -6.49 -4.32 -15.61
N GLY A 192 -6.94 -5.22 -14.72
CA GLY A 192 -7.68 -4.84 -13.50
C GLY A 192 -6.83 -4.13 -12.44
N THR A 193 -5.51 -4.23 -12.49
CA THR A 193 -4.61 -3.41 -11.66
C THR A 193 -4.41 -2.04 -12.29
N VAL A 194 -4.22 -1.99 -13.62
CA VAL A 194 -4.07 -0.74 -14.38
C VAL A 194 -5.30 0.15 -14.22
N SER A 195 -6.51 -0.41 -14.29
CA SER A 195 -7.76 0.35 -14.15
C SER A 195 -7.98 0.96 -12.76
N LYS A 196 -7.22 0.53 -11.75
CA LYS A 196 -7.25 1.09 -10.39
C LYS A 196 -6.33 2.30 -10.24
N VAL A 197 -5.50 2.61 -11.24
CA VAL A 197 -4.55 3.72 -11.18
C VAL A 197 -5.13 4.94 -11.87
N LYS A 198 -5.27 6.04 -11.11
CA LYS A 198 -5.66 7.36 -11.60
C LYS A 198 -4.43 8.27 -11.64
N LEU A 199 -4.08 8.72 -12.83
CA LEU A 199 -3.01 9.69 -13.05
C LEU A 199 -3.63 11.08 -13.15
N VAL A 200 -3.37 11.94 -12.17
CA VAL A 200 -4.05 13.25 -12.05
C VAL A 200 -3.04 14.38 -12.21
N ARG A 201 -3.21 15.19 -13.26
CA ARG A 201 -2.20 16.16 -13.71
C ARG A 201 -2.46 17.60 -13.26
N SER A 202 -3.72 18.03 -13.19
CA SER A 202 -4.06 19.44 -12.87
C SER A 202 -4.57 19.60 -11.45
N GLU A 203 -4.28 20.76 -10.83
CA GLU A 203 -4.79 21.13 -9.50
C GLU A 203 -6.30 20.99 -9.39
N ALA A 204 -7.04 21.43 -10.41
CA ALA A 204 -8.49 21.35 -10.44
C ALA A 204 -8.97 19.89 -10.41
N LYS A 205 -8.36 18.99 -11.21
CA LYS A 205 -8.71 17.57 -11.21
C LYS A 205 -8.25 16.87 -9.93
N ILE A 206 -7.12 17.26 -9.33
CA ILE A 206 -6.69 16.77 -8.01
C ILE A 206 -7.76 17.07 -6.97
N ARG A 207 -8.21 18.33 -6.87
CA ARG A 207 -9.28 18.74 -5.94
C ARG A 207 -10.58 17.98 -6.21
N GLN A 208 -10.97 17.83 -7.48
CA GLN A 208 -12.16 17.07 -7.86
C GLN A 208 -12.06 15.60 -7.42
N VAL A 209 -10.95 14.92 -7.73
CA VAL A 209 -10.72 13.52 -7.35
C VAL A 209 -10.72 13.37 -5.83
N PHE A 210 -10.02 14.25 -5.11
CA PHE A 210 -10.00 14.22 -3.65
C PHE A 210 -11.39 14.41 -3.05
N SER A 211 -12.17 15.38 -3.53
CA SER A 211 -13.56 15.59 -3.07
C SER A 211 -14.50 14.44 -3.42
N THR A 212 -14.16 13.62 -4.42
CA THR A 212 -14.98 12.46 -4.82
C THR A 212 -14.75 11.26 -3.90
N PHE A 213 -13.50 11.01 -3.49
CA PHE A 213 -13.14 9.78 -2.78
C PHE A 213 -12.90 9.98 -1.28
N PHE A 214 -12.59 11.20 -0.84
CA PHE A 214 -12.17 11.50 0.52
C PHE A 214 -13.12 12.46 1.20
N SER A 215 -13.17 12.37 2.53
CA SER A 215 -13.86 13.36 3.35
C SER A 215 -13.26 14.75 3.15
N GLU A 216 -14.03 15.79 3.45
CA GLU A 216 -13.56 17.17 3.38
C GLU A 216 -12.26 17.37 4.19
N GLU A 217 -12.19 16.75 5.38
CA GLU A 217 -11.01 16.77 6.25
C GLU A 217 -9.78 16.16 5.58
N LEU A 218 -9.88 14.93 5.05
CA LEU A 218 -8.74 14.26 4.43
C LEU A 218 -8.35 14.91 3.10
N ALA A 219 -9.33 15.39 2.32
CA ALA A 219 -9.08 16.12 1.08
C ALA A 219 -8.33 17.44 1.33
N ALA A 220 -8.73 18.19 2.37
CA ALA A 220 -8.02 19.39 2.80
C ALA A 220 -6.60 19.06 3.26
N TRP A 221 -6.45 18.04 4.12
CA TRP A 221 -5.14 17.58 4.59
C TRP A 221 -4.20 17.19 3.44
N LEU A 222 -4.68 16.40 2.47
CA LEU A 222 -3.89 16.01 1.31
C LEU A 222 -3.51 17.23 0.47
N THR A 223 -4.43 18.18 0.28
CA THR A 223 -4.14 19.40 -0.49
C THR A 223 -3.04 20.23 0.15
N ASP A 224 -3.07 20.40 1.47
CA ASP A 224 -2.06 21.14 2.23
C ASP A 224 -0.72 20.41 2.20
N GLU A 225 -0.72 19.08 2.37
CA GLU A 225 0.50 18.25 2.30
C GLU A 225 1.17 18.35 0.91
N LEU A 226 0.39 18.28 -0.19
CA LEU A 226 0.93 18.48 -1.54
C LEU A 226 1.52 19.87 -1.74
N ALA A 227 0.88 20.91 -1.20
CA ALA A 227 1.39 22.29 -1.30
C ALA A 227 2.71 22.45 -0.52
N LEU A 228 2.81 21.86 0.67
CA LEU A 228 4.03 21.90 1.48
C LEU A 228 5.18 21.15 0.82
N ASN A 229 4.91 20.01 0.17
CA ASN A 229 5.93 19.25 -0.57
C ASN A 229 6.54 19.99 -1.76
N ARG A 230 5.85 20.99 -2.32
CA ARG A 230 6.36 21.83 -3.41
C ARG A 230 7.24 22.99 -2.95
N SER A 231 7.27 23.27 -1.65
CA SER A 231 8.02 24.41 -1.11
C SER A 231 9.53 24.22 -1.24
N LYS A 232 10.25 25.32 -1.48
CA LYS A 232 11.71 25.37 -1.55
C LYS A 232 12.27 26.42 -0.57
N PRO A 233 13.11 26.04 0.41
CA PRO A 233 13.50 24.67 0.75
C PRO A 233 12.32 23.85 1.30
N LEU A 234 12.44 22.51 1.29
CA LEU A 234 11.41 21.63 1.85
C LEU A 234 11.27 21.91 3.37
N PRO A 235 10.05 22.14 3.89
CA PRO A 235 9.85 22.51 5.28
C PRO A 235 10.31 21.39 6.24
N LYS A 236 10.77 21.77 7.43
CA LYS A 236 11.16 20.81 8.48
C LYS A 236 10.04 19.83 8.82
N SER A 237 8.77 20.27 8.82
CA SER A 237 7.61 19.42 9.05
C SER A 237 7.44 18.31 8.00
N GLN A 238 7.92 18.52 6.77
CA GLN A 238 7.86 17.52 5.71
C GLN A 238 9.07 16.58 5.78
N LEU A 239 10.24 17.11 6.12
CA LEU A 239 11.46 16.33 6.38
C LEU A 239 11.30 15.39 7.59
N GLU A 240 10.59 15.86 8.62
CA GLU A 240 10.34 15.15 9.87
C GLU A 240 8.83 14.90 10.04
N PHE A 241 8.18 14.33 9.01
CA PHE A 241 6.72 14.11 8.98
C PHE A 241 6.18 13.31 10.17
N TRP A 242 7.04 12.63 10.91
CA TRP A 242 6.70 11.85 12.09
C TRP A 242 6.50 12.67 13.36
N ASN A 243 6.89 13.95 13.36
CA ASN A 243 6.75 14.84 14.50
C ASN A 243 5.38 15.54 14.49
N PRO A 244 4.75 15.76 15.65
CA PRO A 244 3.56 16.60 15.75
C PRO A 244 3.87 18.04 15.32
N PRO A 245 2.86 18.81 14.88
CA PRO A 245 3.02 20.24 14.66
C PRO A 245 3.42 20.95 15.96
N THR A 246 4.25 21.98 15.85
CA THR A 246 4.71 22.78 17.00
C THR A 246 3.68 23.81 17.46
N LEU A 247 2.78 24.22 16.57
CA LEU A 247 1.72 25.19 16.83
C LEU A 247 0.36 24.51 16.69
N GLU A 248 -0.52 24.76 17.66
CA GLU A 248 -1.90 24.25 17.62
C GLU A 248 -2.64 24.77 16.38
N GLY A 249 -3.44 23.91 15.76
CA GLY A 249 -4.16 24.23 14.52
C GLY A 249 -3.30 24.24 13.25
N SER A 250 -1.99 23.99 13.35
CA SER A 250 -1.15 23.81 12.16
C SER A 250 -1.30 22.42 11.55
N HIS A 251 -0.95 22.31 10.27
CA HIS A 251 -0.95 21.05 9.53
C HIS A 251 -0.11 19.97 10.22
N ASP A 252 -0.73 18.82 10.51
CA ASP A 252 -0.06 17.67 11.13
C ASP A 252 0.40 16.69 10.04
N PRO A 253 1.70 16.60 9.72
CA PRO A 253 2.17 15.77 8.61
C PRO A 253 1.99 14.26 8.86
N ARG A 254 1.59 13.84 10.07
CA ARG A 254 1.39 12.41 10.38
C ARG A 254 0.10 11.85 9.78
N GLY A 255 -0.89 12.70 9.49
CA GLY A 255 -2.17 12.31 8.88
C GLY A 255 -3.33 13.22 9.25
N SER A 256 -4.52 12.93 8.72
CA SER A 256 -5.73 13.72 8.96
C SER A 256 -6.10 13.72 10.45
N PRO A 257 -6.76 14.77 10.96
CA PRO A 257 -7.20 14.84 12.35
C PRO A 257 -7.94 13.58 12.84
N ALA A 258 -8.86 13.01 12.04
CA ALA A 258 -9.55 11.77 12.36
C ALA A 258 -8.59 10.58 12.51
N TYR A 259 -7.59 10.44 11.64
CA TYR A 259 -6.57 9.40 11.78
C TYR A 259 -5.68 9.61 13.00
N ILE A 260 -5.24 10.85 13.25
CA ILE A 260 -4.42 11.18 14.42
C ILE A 260 -5.16 10.81 15.71
N GLN A 261 -6.42 11.24 15.82
CA GLN A 261 -7.23 10.95 16.99
C GLN A 261 -7.48 9.44 17.16
N ARG A 262 -7.82 8.73 16.08
CA ARG A 262 -8.20 7.31 16.13
C ARG A 262 -7.01 6.37 16.30
N CYS A 263 -5.90 6.65 15.63
CA CYS A 263 -4.83 5.67 15.40
C CYS A 263 -3.49 6.07 16.02
N VAL A 264 -3.19 7.37 16.14
CA VAL A 264 -1.90 7.84 16.66
C VAL A 264 -1.98 8.18 18.15
N GLN A 265 -2.97 8.96 18.58
CA GLN A 265 -3.12 9.38 19.97
C GLN A 265 -3.55 8.23 20.91
N GLN A 266 -4.29 7.26 20.38
CA GLN A 266 -4.75 6.10 21.14
C GLN A 266 -3.70 4.98 21.23
N PHE A 267 -2.62 5.09 20.45
CA PHE A 267 -1.58 4.07 20.40
C PHE A 267 -0.88 3.94 21.75
N LYS A 268 -0.74 2.71 22.24
CA LYS A 268 0.05 2.36 23.42
C LYS A 268 1.19 1.46 23.00
N HIS A 269 2.35 1.57 23.65
CA HIS A 269 3.49 0.71 23.35
C HIS A 269 3.17 -0.79 23.43
N SER A 270 2.28 -1.19 24.34
CA SER A 270 1.80 -2.57 24.42
C SER A 270 1.14 -3.07 23.13
N ASP A 271 0.64 -2.16 22.29
CA ASP A 271 -0.03 -2.48 21.03
C ASP A 271 0.95 -2.92 19.94
N ALA A 272 2.24 -2.53 20.04
CA ALA A 272 3.29 -2.99 19.15
C ALA A 272 3.64 -4.48 19.35
N ILE A 273 3.28 -5.04 20.50
CA ILE A 273 3.53 -6.45 20.81
C ILE A 273 2.35 -7.26 20.26
N PHE A 274 2.61 -8.01 19.20
CA PHE A 274 1.63 -8.95 18.69
C PHE A 274 1.46 -10.13 19.67
N VAL A 275 0.23 -10.34 20.14
CA VAL A 275 -0.13 -11.44 21.02
C VAL A 275 -0.85 -12.52 20.21
N PRO A 276 -0.32 -13.76 20.12
CA PRO A 276 -0.98 -14.84 19.41
C PRO A 276 -2.42 -15.06 19.89
N GLY A 277 -3.35 -15.21 18.95
CA GLY A 277 -4.77 -15.40 19.24
C GLY A 277 -5.56 -14.11 19.50
N GLN A 278 -4.91 -12.95 19.56
CA GLN A 278 -5.58 -11.65 19.58
C GLN A 278 -5.50 -10.97 18.21
N PRO A 279 -6.51 -10.14 17.84
CA PRO A 279 -6.41 -9.30 16.66
C PRO A 279 -5.19 -8.38 16.74
N LYS A 280 -4.45 -8.25 15.63
CA LYS A 280 -3.36 -7.27 15.51
C LYS A 280 -3.93 -5.88 15.77
N ARG A 281 -3.27 -5.11 16.64
CA ARG A 281 -3.57 -3.69 16.83
C ARG A 281 -2.76 -2.86 15.83
N HIS A 282 -3.35 -1.77 15.39
CA HIS A 282 -2.68 -0.86 14.46
C HIS A 282 -1.45 -0.22 15.12
N CYS A 283 -0.34 -0.26 14.41
CA CYS A 283 0.87 0.51 14.72
C CYS A 283 1.05 1.59 13.65
N PRO A 284 1.19 2.88 14.04
CA PRO A 284 1.56 3.97 13.11
C PRO A 284 2.93 3.74 12.48
N HIS A 285 3.37 4.65 11.59
CA HIS A 285 4.72 4.58 11.01
C HIS A 285 5.82 4.40 12.09
N PRO A 286 6.89 3.61 11.86
CA PRO A 286 7.94 3.37 12.86
C PRO A 286 8.54 4.66 13.44
N ASN A 287 8.82 5.66 12.61
CA ASN A 287 9.30 6.96 13.10
C ASN A 287 8.27 7.73 13.95
N ILE A 288 6.96 7.57 13.69
CA ILE A 288 5.92 8.14 14.56
C ILE A 288 5.95 7.45 15.92
N ILE A 289 6.05 6.12 15.94
CA ILE A 289 6.14 5.34 17.19
C ILE A 289 7.36 5.76 18.00
N ASP A 290 8.53 5.83 17.38
CA ASP A 290 9.75 6.26 18.05
C ASP A 290 9.62 7.69 18.57
N ALA A 291 8.99 8.60 17.80
CA ALA A 291 8.84 10.00 18.20
C ALA A 291 7.92 10.13 19.42
N LEU A 292 6.84 9.35 19.47
CA LEU A 292 5.96 9.24 20.65
C LEU A 292 6.70 8.68 21.87
N GLN A 293 7.75 7.89 21.66
CA GLN A 293 8.62 7.37 22.72
C GLN A 293 9.78 8.30 23.06
N THR A 294 9.86 9.50 22.47
CA THR A 294 11.00 10.42 22.56
C THR A 294 12.33 9.81 22.08
N LYS A 295 12.26 8.79 21.21
CA LYS A 295 13.41 8.04 20.69
C LYS A 295 13.93 8.56 19.33
N VAL A 296 13.38 9.63 18.75
CA VAL A 296 13.79 10.09 17.41
C VAL A 296 14.71 11.29 17.45
N THR A 297 15.88 11.11 16.84
CA THR A 297 16.81 12.14 16.41
C THR A 297 16.39 12.70 15.05
N ALA A 298 16.67 13.98 14.80
CA ALA A 298 16.42 14.68 13.53
C ALA A 298 16.87 13.85 12.30
N VAL A 299 16.36 14.22 11.11
CA VAL A 299 16.74 13.54 9.86
C VAL A 299 18.27 13.42 9.78
N CYS A 300 18.77 12.19 9.73
CA CYS A 300 20.20 11.93 9.58
C CYS A 300 20.51 11.84 8.09
N LEU A 301 20.67 12.99 7.42
CA LEU A 301 21.27 13.07 6.09
C LEU A 301 22.78 13.31 6.25
N THR A 302 23.58 12.57 5.49
CA THR A 302 24.99 12.86 5.30
C THR A 302 25.14 14.02 4.31
N PRO A 303 26.26 14.77 4.34
CA PRO A 303 26.51 15.85 3.38
C PRO A 303 26.43 15.42 1.91
N SER A 304 26.76 14.16 1.60
CA SER A 304 26.64 13.62 0.24
C SER A 304 25.17 13.48 -0.18
N GLU A 305 24.28 13.14 0.74
CA GLU A 305 22.86 12.93 0.43
C GLU A 305 22.10 14.24 0.38
N GLU A 306 22.50 15.23 1.19
CA GLU A 306 22.08 16.61 1.01
C GLU A 306 22.49 17.11 -0.39
N ALA A 307 23.74 16.88 -0.80
CA ALA A 307 24.22 17.26 -2.12
C ALA A 307 23.52 16.50 -3.27
N GLU A 308 23.27 15.19 -3.13
CA GLU A 308 22.53 14.40 -4.11
C GLU A 308 21.09 14.88 -4.25
N ARG A 309 20.43 15.18 -3.13
CA ARG A 309 19.09 15.77 -3.14
C ARG A 309 19.10 17.14 -3.79
N ASP A 310 20.06 18.01 -3.45
CA ASP A 310 20.19 19.33 -4.03
C ASP A 310 20.49 19.27 -5.54
N GLN A 311 21.28 18.28 -5.98
CA GLN A 311 21.56 18.06 -7.39
C GLN A 311 20.33 17.53 -8.14
N ALA A 312 19.64 16.53 -7.58
CA ALA A 312 18.37 16.04 -8.11
C ALA A 312 17.33 17.17 -8.25
N LEU A 313 17.29 18.10 -7.30
CA LEU A 313 16.44 19.29 -7.35
C LEU A 313 16.84 20.24 -8.48
N LYS A 314 18.14 20.47 -8.70
CA LYS A 314 18.66 21.28 -9.82
C LYS A 314 18.38 20.64 -11.17
N ASP A 315 18.57 19.34 -11.30
CA ASP A 315 18.33 18.61 -12.57
C ASP A 315 16.86 18.69 -12.99
N LEU A 316 15.93 18.59 -12.03
CA LEU A 316 14.50 18.79 -12.26
C LEU A 316 14.13 20.24 -12.64
N GLU A 317 14.88 21.25 -12.18
CA GLU A 317 14.68 22.64 -12.60
C GLU A 317 15.12 22.87 -14.06
N VAL A 318 16.24 22.25 -14.47
CA VAL A 318 16.75 22.32 -15.85
C VAL A 318 15.83 21.56 -16.81
N GLU A 319 15.39 20.36 -16.43
CA GLU A 319 14.43 19.58 -17.22
C GLU A 319 13.06 20.27 -17.25
N GLY A 320 12.56 20.82 -16.14
CA GLY A 320 11.31 21.56 -16.09
C GLY A 320 11.27 22.81 -16.98
N ALA A 321 12.40 23.51 -17.12
CA ALA A 321 12.52 24.67 -18.02
C ALA A 321 12.56 24.27 -19.52
N GLY A 322 13.21 23.16 -19.85
CA GLY A 322 13.23 22.63 -21.24
C GLY A 322 11.91 21.98 -21.65
N ILE A 323 11.19 21.37 -20.71
CA ILE A 323 9.96 20.63 -20.94
C ILE A 323 8.74 21.57 -20.96
N ALA A 324 8.73 22.67 -20.21
CA ALA A 324 7.68 23.70 -20.34
C ALA A 324 7.62 24.32 -21.75
N VAL A 325 8.74 24.29 -22.49
CA VAL A 325 8.83 24.73 -23.90
C VAL A 325 8.40 23.62 -24.87
N ALA A 326 8.68 22.35 -24.56
CA ALA A 326 8.32 21.21 -25.42
C ALA A 326 6.84 20.77 -25.25
N MET A 327 6.28 20.87 -24.03
CA MET A 327 4.90 20.46 -23.72
C MET A 327 3.84 21.46 -24.20
N SER A 328 4.23 22.66 -24.63
CA SER A 328 3.29 23.56 -25.33
C SER A 328 3.09 23.17 -26.80
N GLU A 329 3.92 22.29 -27.34
CA GLU A 329 3.95 22.00 -28.78
C GLU A 329 3.55 20.55 -29.13
N ASP A 330 3.71 19.58 -28.22
CA ASP A 330 3.39 18.17 -28.52
C ASP A 330 2.57 17.48 -27.40
N GLU A 331 1.49 16.81 -27.83
CA GLU A 331 0.63 15.85 -27.12
C GLU A 331 -0.62 16.39 -26.37
N GLU A 332 -1.61 16.80 -27.17
CA GLU A 332 -2.99 16.29 -27.04
C GLU A 332 -3.00 14.76 -27.28
N ASP A 333 -2.35 13.98 -26.41
CA ASP A 333 -2.55 12.53 -26.44
C ASP A 333 -3.86 12.22 -25.70
N GLU A 334 -4.85 11.88 -26.52
CA GLU A 334 -6.09 11.17 -26.21
C GLU A 334 -5.79 9.84 -25.48
N ASP A 335 -5.37 9.89 -24.22
CA ASP A 335 -5.70 8.81 -23.30
C ASP A 335 -7.17 9.02 -22.95
N GLU A 336 -8.07 8.37 -23.71
CA GLU A 336 -9.51 8.26 -23.43
C GLU A 336 -9.75 8.21 -21.92
N ASP A 337 -10.20 9.35 -21.38
CA ASP A 337 -10.71 9.47 -20.04
C ASP A 337 -11.86 8.45 -19.97
N SER A 338 -11.71 7.40 -19.14
CA SER A 338 -12.88 6.62 -18.73
C SER A 338 -13.66 7.51 -17.79
N ASP A 339 -14.39 8.44 -18.40
CA ASP A 339 -14.96 9.64 -17.81
C ASP A 339 -16.27 9.37 -17.05
N GLU A 340 -16.33 8.23 -16.36
CA GLU A 340 -17.34 7.99 -15.34
C GLU A 340 -16.65 7.63 -14.03
N LEU A 341 -16.62 8.61 -13.12
CA LEU A 341 -16.33 8.34 -11.71
C LEU A 341 -17.38 7.35 -11.20
N PRO A 342 -16.99 6.16 -10.71
CA PRO A 342 -17.96 5.19 -10.23
C PRO A 342 -18.73 5.76 -9.05
N THR A 343 -20.06 5.74 -9.14
CA THR A 343 -20.96 6.09 -8.03
C THR A 343 -20.76 5.07 -6.90
N VAL A 344 -20.37 5.52 -5.71
CA VAL A 344 -20.18 4.65 -4.54
C VAL A 344 -21.54 4.08 -4.10
N ILE A 345 -21.82 2.82 -4.42
CA ILE A 345 -23.05 2.13 -3.97
C ILE A 345 -22.84 1.66 -2.52
N ARG A 346 -23.55 2.30 -1.58
CA ARG A 346 -23.64 1.89 -0.17
C ARG A 346 -24.45 0.58 -0.09
N SER A 347 -23.85 -0.51 0.38
CA SER A 347 -24.57 -1.77 0.63
C SER A 347 -24.60 -2.10 2.12
N HIS A 348 -25.81 -2.25 2.67
CA HIS A 348 -26.06 -2.80 4.01
C HIS A 348 -26.22 -4.33 3.93
N PRO A 349 -25.68 -5.12 4.87
CA PRO A 349 -25.85 -6.57 4.86
C PRO A 349 -27.05 -7.00 5.70
N SER A 350 -27.89 -7.87 5.14
CA SER A 350 -28.91 -8.61 5.90
C SER A 350 -28.96 -10.07 5.48
N GLY A 351 -28.94 -10.97 6.48
CA GLY A 351 -29.73 -12.20 6.45
C GLY A 351 -29.03 -13.50 6.05
N THR A 352 -28.62 -14.26 7.07
CA THR A 352 -28.23 -15.68 7.08
C THR A 352 -29.34 -16.64 6.66
N SER A 353 -28.99 -17.76 5.99
CA SER A 353 -29.80 -18.99 5.96
C SER A 353 -28.89 -20.22 5.83
N GLN A 354 -29.07 -21.18 6.75
CA GLN A 354 -28.40 -22.49 6.89
C GLN A 354 -29.12 -23.61 6.11
N CYS A 355 -28.38 -24.66 5.72
CA CYS A 355 -28.73 -26.11 5.67
C CYS A 355 -27.79 -26.79 4.64
N SER A 356 -27.37 -28.05 4.70
CA SER A 356 -27.25 -29.14 5.69
C SER A 356 -26.57 -30.30 4.92
N ASP A 357 -25.77 -31.11 5.61
CA ASP A 357 -24.90 -32.21 5.13
C ASP A 357 -25.62 -33.34 4.35
N VAL A 358 -24.90 -34.15 3.53
CA VAL A 358 -24.65 -35.62 3.67
C VAL A 358 -23.50 -36.10 2.73
N ASP A 359 -22.80 -37.14 3.20
CA ASP A 359 -21.52 -37.81 2.90
C ASP A 359 -21.25 -38.56 1.56
N GLY A 360 -19.97 -38.91 1.30
CA GLY A 360 -19.59 -40.17 0.58
C GLY A 360 -18.33 -40.20 -0.34
N VAL A 361 -17.17 -40.53 0.25
CA VAL A 361 -15.80 -40.97 -0.21
C VAL A 361 -15.78 -42.10 -1.30
N PRO A 362 -14.67 -42.55 -2.03
CA PRO A 362 -13.19 -42.38 -1.88
C PRO A 362 -12.27 -42.11 -3.11
N ASP A 363 -11.04 -41.70 -2.76
CA ASP A 363 -9.65 -41.95 -3.25
C ASP A 363 -9.29 -42.23 -4.73
N ALA A 364 -8.25 -41.51 -5.21
CA ALA A 364 -7.07 -42.13 -5.85
C ALA A 364 -5.83 -41.21 -5.86
N ASP A 365 -4.70 -41.86 -5.58
CA ASP A 365 -3.30 -41.46 -5.43
C ASP A 365 -2.63 -40.87 -6.69
N ALA A 366 -1.59 -40.04 -6.49
CA ALA A 366 -0.28 -40.11 -7.17
C ALA A 366 0.48 -38.77 -7.32
N SER A 367 1.62 -38.70 -6.63
CA SER A 367 2.93 -38.21 -7.10
C SER A 367 3.19 -36.69 -7.34
N LYS A 368 4.14 -36.17 -6.55
CA LYS A 368 4.72 -34.82 -6.56
C LYS A 368 5.86 -34.68 -7.59
N PRO A 369 6.12 -33.46 -8.07
CA PRO A 369 7.51 -32.98 -8.16
C PRO A 369 7.73 -31.63 -7.43
N LYS A 370 8.90 -31.57 -6.77
CA LYS A 370 9.41 -30.50 -5.90
C LYS A 370 9.63 -29.18 -6.67
N SER A 371 9.15 -28.04 -6.15
CA SER A 371 9.37 -26.70 -6.74
C SER A 371 10.43 -25.88 -5.97
N LYS A 372 11.06 -24.98 -6.73
CA LYS A 372 12.36 -24.31 -6.51
C LYS A 372 12.30 -23.09 -5.56
N VAL A 373 11.76 -23.23 -4.35
CA VAL A 373 11.66 -22.11 -3.37
C VAL A 373 12.98 -21.84 -2.62
N LYS A 374 13.92 -22.80 -2.59
CA LYS A 374 15.11 -22.74 -1.73
C LYS A 374 16.18 -21.67 -2.04
N LYS A 375 16.05 -20.86 -3.09
CA LYS A 375 17.17 -20.01 -3.55
C LYS A 375 17.20 -18.57 -3.01
N TRP A 376 16.19 -18.14 -2.24
CA TRP A 376 16.06 -16.74 -1.83
C TRP A 376 16.24 -16.46 -0.33
N ILE A 377 16.37 -17.50 0.52
CA ILE A 377 16.40 -17.34 1.99
C ILE A 377 17.79 -17.66 2.57
N SER A 378 18.85 -17.54 1.76
CA SER A 378 20.20 -17.61 2.30
C SER A 378 21.12 -16.66 1.55
N ARG A 379 21.20 -15.42 2.03
CA ARG A 379 22.43 -14.65 2.14
C ARG A 379 22.21 -13.42 2.97
#